data_AF-A0A3N5RTF0-F1
#
_entry.id   AF-A0A3N5RTF0-F1
#
_cell.length_a   1.000
_cell.length_b   1.000
_cell.length_c   1.000
_cell.angle_alpha   90.00
_cell.angle_beta   90.00
_cell.angle_gamma   90.00
#
_symmetry.space_group_name_H-M   'P 1'
#
loop_
_entity.id
_entity.type
_entity.pdbx_description
1 polymer ?
#
loop_
_entity_poly.entity_id
_entity_poly.type
_entity_poly.pdbx_seq_one_letter_code
_entity_poly.pdbx_strand_id
1 'polypeptide(L)'
;MPPVINDLFSLLGFLLRSLGFLIVGFGIGRFVLDRYNLSEWQVRIGLALGFFALLVGLTAYASPGSSGAFALGAGAAFVSALIPRKAASEEQSKTVG
;
A
#
# COMPACT_ATOMS: atom_id res chain seq x y z
N MET A 1 -32.18 -6.98 -13.61
CA MET A 1 -32.19 -6.79 -12.13
C MET A 1 -32.54 -5.32 -11.88
N PRO A 2 -33.28 -4.96 -10.82
CA PRO A 2 -33.59 -3.56 -10.52
C PRO A 2 -32.29 -2.72 -10.56
N PRO A 3 -32.26 -1.56 -11.23
CA PRO A 3 -31.03 -0.79 -11.47
C PRO A 3 -30.28 -0.45 -10.17
N VAL A 4 -31.04 -0.15 -9.11
CA VAL A 4 -30.51 0.18 -7.77
C VAL A 4 -29.67 -0.95 -7.15
N ILE A 5 -30.05 -2.21 -7.38
CA ILE A 5 -29.32 -3.36 -6.82
C ILE A 5 -27.97 -3.51 -7.55
N ASN A 6 -27.94 -3.29 -8.86
CA ASN A 6 -26.72 -3.37 -9.65
C ASN A 6 -25.71 -2.27 -9.28
N ASP A 7 -26.20 -1.06 -9.03
CA ASP A 7 -25.36 0.06 -8.59
C ASP A 7 -24.76 -0.21 -7.21
N LEU A 8 -25.53 -0.80 -6.29
CA LEU A 8 -25.05 -1.15 -4.96
C LEU A 8 -23.95 -2.23 -5.01
N PHE A 9 -24.13 -3.28 -5.80
CA PHE A 9 -23.09 -4.30 -6.00
C PHE A 9 -21.85 -3.73 -6.70
N SER A 10 -22.03 -2.82 -7.64
CA SER A 10 -20.92 -2.15 -8.33
C SER A 10 -20.11 -1.26 -7.38
N LEU A 11 -20.79 -0.50 -6.52
CA LEU A 11 -20.15 0.30 -5.48
C LEU A 11 -19.38 -0.59 -4.50
N LEU A 12 -20.00 -1.67 -4.04
CA LEU A 12 -19.38 -2.61 -3.11
C LEU A 12 -18.16 -3.28 -3.73
N GLY A 13 -18.24 -3.69 -5.00
CA GLY A 13 -17.13 -4.26 -5.77
C GLY A 13 -15.99 -3.25 -5.95
N PHE A 14 -16.31 -1.99 -6.23
CA PHE A 14 -15.31 -0.92 -6.31
C PHE A 14 -14.62 -0.70 -4.95
N LEU A 15 -15.39 -0.69 -3.86
CA LEU A 15 -14.86 -0.48 -2.51
C LEU A 15 -13.93 -1.63 -2.10
N LEU A 16 -14.34 -2.87 -2.38
CA LEU A 16 -13.54 -4.06 -2.10
C LEU A 16 -12.25 -4.07 -2.93
N ARG A 17 -12.34 -3.69 -4.21
CA ARG A 17 -11.17 -3.55 -5.09
C ARG A 17 -10.22 -2.48 -4.57
N SER A 18 -10.73 -1.31 -4.21
CA SER A 18 -9.97 -0.21 -3.61
C SER A 18 -9.25 -0.65 -2.34
N LEU A 19 -9.95 -1.37 -1.45
CA LEU A 19 -9.37 -1.93 -0.22
C LEU A 19 -8.25 -2.93 -0.52
N GLY A 20 -8.45 -3.81 -1.51
CA GLY A 20 -7.44 -4.75 -1.96
C GLY A 20 -6.17 -4.03 -2.46
N PHE A 21 -6.35 -2.99 -3.27
CA PHE A 21 -5.23 -2.16 -3.73
C PHE A 21 -4.51 -1.44 -2.60
N LEU A 22 -5.23 -0.99 -1.57
CA LEU A 22 -4.62 -0.38 -0.39
C LEU A 22 -3.73 -1.35 0.37
N ILE A 23 -4.21 -2.56 0.64
CA ILE A 23 -3.44 -3.60 1.33
C ILE A 23 -2.24 -4.03 0.50
N VAL A 24 -2.43 -4.23 -0.81
CA VAL A 24 -1.35 -4.59 -1.74
C VAL A 24 -0.31 -3.47 -1.83
N GLY A 25 -0.75 -2.21 -1.91
CA GLY A 25 0.13 -1.04 -1.90
C GLY A 25 0.98 -0.99 -0.65
N PHE A 26 0.37 -1.21 0.52
CA PHE A 26 1.10 -1.26 1.78
C PHE A 26 2.11 -2.41 1.82
N GLY A 27 1.70 -3.62 1.43
CA GLY A 27 2.59 -4.80 1.42
C GLY A 27 3.78 -4.63 0.49
N ILE A 28 3.55 -4.17 -0.75
CA ILE A 28 4.62 -3.94 -1.73
C ILE A 28 5.53 -2.81 -1.27
N GLY A 29 4.97 -1.69 -0.79
CA GLY A 29 5.77 -0.58 -0.26
C GLY A 29 6.68 -1.01 0.88
N ARG A 30 6.16 -1.79 1.83
CA ARG A 30 6.94 -2.34 2.96
C ARG A 30 8.02 -3.31 2.47
N PHE A 31 7.69 -4.19 1.53
CA PHE A 31 8.63 -5.16 0.94
C PHE A 31 9.79 -4.47 0.22
N VAL A 32 9.50 -3.46 -0.61
CA VAL A 32 10.52 -2.66 -1.31
C VAL A 32 11.47 -2.05 -0.30
N LEU A 33 10.96 -1.42 0.76
CA LEU A 33 11.76 -0.78 1.79
C LEU A 33 12.65 -1.76 2.57
N ASP A 34 12.10 -2.90 3.00
CA ASP A 34 12.85 -3.90 3.77
C ASP A 34 13.97 -4.53 2.93
N ARG A 35 13.76 -4.70 1.62
CA ARG A 35 14.77 -5.27 0.72
C ARG A 35 15.71 -4.22 0.13
N TYR A 36 15.36 -2.94 0.12
CA TYR A 36 16.19 -1.89 -0.47
C TYR A 36 17.57 -1.81 0.19
N ASN A 37 17.65 -1.82 1.53
CA ASN A 37 18.94 -1.68 2.22
C ASN A 37 19.76 -2.97 2.25
N LEU A 38 19.11 -4.14 2.22
CA LEU A 38 19.78 -5.44 2.37
C LEU A 38 20.33 -6.02 1.05
N SER A 39 19.97 -5.44 -0.08
CA SER A 39 20.26 -6.02 -1.38
C SER A 39 21.40 -5.31 -2.11
N GLU A 40 22.06 -6.03 -3.02
CA GLU A 40 23.05 -5.46 -3.93
C GLU A 40 22.47 -4.36 -4.84
N TRP A 41 23.34 -3.50 -5.36
CA TRP A 41 22.95 -2.32 -6.13
C TRP A 41 22.04 -2.63 -7.34
N GLN A 42 22.25 -3.77 -8.01
CA GLN A 42 21.41 -4.22 -9.13
C GLN A 42 19.96 -4.49 -8.68
N VAL A 43 19.80 -5.14 -7.52
CA VAL A 43 18.49 -5.46 -6.95
C VAL A 43 17.79 -4.19 -6.46
N ARG A 44 18.53 -3.20 -5.93
CA ARG A 44 17.98 -1.89 -5.54
C ARG A 44 17.37 -1.15 -6.73
N ILE A 45 18.07 -1.14 -7.86
CA ILE A 45 17.57 -0.52 -9.10
C ILE A 45 16.36 -1.31 -9.62
N GLY A 46 16.42 -2.64 -9.61
CA GLY A 46 15.29 -3.49 -10.02
C GLY A 46 14.05 -3.27 -9.16
N LEU A 47 14.20 -3.14 -7.84
CA LEU A 47 13.10 -2.84 -6.92
C LEU A 47 12.50 -1.45 -7.17
N ALA A 48 13.34 -0.43 -7.35
CA ALA A 48 12.88 0.93 -7.64
C ALA A 48 12.15 0.99 -8.98
N LEU A 49 12.78 0.49 -10.06
CA LEU A 49 12.18 0.46 -11.39
C LEU A 49 10.92 -0.40 -11.44
N GLY A 50 10.91 -1.55 -10.78
CA GLY A 50 9.74 -2.43 -10.68
C GLY A 50 8.58 -1.75 -9.95
N PHE A 51 8.86 -1.04 -8.86
CA PHE A 51 7.83 -0.28 -8.13
C PHE A 51 7.25 0.87 -8.98
N PHE A 52 8.09 1.62 -9.69
CA PHE A 52 7.63 2.66 -10.60
C PHE A 52 6.88 2.11 -11.81
N ALA A 53 7.35 1.02 -12.42
CA ALA A 53 6.64 0.35 -13.51
C ALA A 53 5.26 -0.15 -13.06
N LEU A 54 5.16 -0.64 -11.83
CA LEU A 54 3.89 -1.06 -11.24
C LEU A 54 2.96 0.13 -11.00
N LEU A 55 3.48 1.28 -10.53
CA LEU A 55 2.70 2.53 -10.43
C LEU A 55 2.18 3.00 -11.80
N VAL A 56 3.03 3.00 -12.83
CA VAL A 56 2.62 3.38 -14.20
C VAL A 56 1.56 2.41 -14.72
N GLY A 57 1.77 1.11 -14.55
CA GLY A 57 0.80 0.09 -14.95
C GLY A 57 -0.55 0.25 -14.26
N LEU A 58 -0.56 0.53 -12.96
CA LEU A 58 -1.80 0.81 -12.23
C LEU A 58 -2.48 2.08 -12.70
N THR A 59 -1.73 3.13 -13.00
CA THR A 59 -2.30 4.38 -13.49
C THR A 59 -2.91 4.21 -14.88
N ALA A 60 -2.36 3.32 -15.72
CA ALA A 60 -2.87 3.03 -17.06
C ALA A 60 -4.08 2.08 -17.08
N TYR A 61 -4.12 1.07 -16.19
CA TYR A 61 -5.10 -0.02 -16.26
C TYR A 61 -6.10 -0.07 -15.09
N ALA A 62 -5.83 0.60 -13.97
CA ALA A 62 -6.75 0.61 -12.84
C ALA A 62 -7.56 1.92 -12.78
N SER A 63 -8.74 1.83 -12.18
CA SER A 63 -9.58 3.01 -11.98
C SER A 63 -8.88 4.02 -11.08
N PRO A 64 -9.12 5.34 -11.26
CA PRO A 64 -8.42 6.38 -10.49
C PRO A 64 -8.47 6.17 -8.97
N GLY A 65 -9.62 5.72 -8.45
CA GLY A 65 -9.75 5.46 -7.01
C GLY A 65 -8.99 4.22 -6.53
N SER A 66 -8.85 3.18 -7.35
CA SER A 66 -8.03 2.01 -7.01
C SER A 66 -6.53 2.33 -7.04
N SER A 67 -6.08 3.11 -8.01
CA SER A 67 -4.69 3.57 -8.12
C SER A 67 -4.33 4.52 -6.96
N GLY A 68 -5.26 5.39 -6.57
CA GLY A 68 -5.11 6.23 -5.38
C GLY A 68 -5.04 5.42 -4.08
N ALA A 69 -5.85 4.37 -3.94
CA ALA A 69 -5.81 3.48 -2.78
C ALA A 69 -4.47 2.73 -2.68
N PHE A 70 -3.94 2.26 -3.80
CA PHE A 70 -2.58 1.69 -3.87
C PHE A 70 -1.51 2.70 -3.43
N ALA A 71 -1.57 3.93 -3.96
CA ALA A 71 -0.62 4.99 -3.62
C ALA A 71 -0.69 5.36 -2.13
N LEU A 72 -1.89 5.41 -1.55
CA LEU A 72 -2.09 5.63 -0.11
C LEU A 72 -1.53 4.48 0.72
N GLY A 73 -1.79 3.23 0.33
CA GLY A 73 -1.23 2.06 1.00
C GLY A 73 0.30 2.07 0.98
N ALA A 74 0.89 2.28 -0.19
CA ALA A 74 2.34 2.36 -0.34
C ALA A 74 2.93 3.55 0.44
N GLY A 75 2.29 4.73 0.38
CA GLY A 75 2.68 5.90 1.15
C GLY A 75 2.64 5.66 2.66
N ALA A 76 1.60 4.98 3.17
CA ALA A 76 1.52 4.59 4.58
C ALA A 76 2.67 3.64 4.98
N ALA A 77 3.07 2.72 4.09
CA ALA A 77 4.24 1.87 4.33
C ALA A 77 5.54 2.68 4.39
N PHE A 78 5.72 3.67 3.52
CA PHE A 78 6.86 4.60 3.60
C PHE A 78 6.87 5.40 4.90
N VAL A 79 5.74 6.00 5.28
CA VAL A 79 5.64 6.79 6.52
C VAL A 79 5.90 5.92 7.75
N SER A 80 5.30 4.73 7.85
CA SER A 80 5.53 3.81 8.97
C SER A 80 6.97 3.32 9.08
N ALA A 81 7.71 3.22 7.97
CA ALA A 81 9.13 2.88 7.98
C ALA A 81 10.02 4.08 8.37
N LEU A 82 9.56 5.30 8.12
CA LEU A 82 10.25 6.56 8.47
C LEU A 82 10.05 6.96 9.93
N ILE A 83 8.96 6.52 10.58
CA ILE A 83 8.75 6.76 12.01
C ILE A 83 9.79 5.95 12.80
N PRO A 84 10.76 6.60 13.47
CA PRO A 84 11.74 5.89 14.28
C PRO A 84 11.01 5.17 15.41
N ARG A 85 11.32 3.87 15.58
CA ARG A 85 10.75 2.90 16.54
C ARG A 85 10.69 3.32 18.03
N LYS A 86 11.06 4.55 18.38
CA LYS A 86 11.14 5.03 19.76
C LYS A 86 9.77 5.16 20.45
N ALA A 87 8.68 5.32 19.70
CA ALA A 87 7.33 5.48 20.28
C ALA A 87 6.64 4.16 20.69
N ALA A 88 7.11 3.00 20.23
CA ALA A 88 6.45 1.72 20.54
C ALA A 88 6.85 1.14 21.91
N SER A 89 7.82 1.74 22.62
CA SER A 89 8.34 1.21 23.88
C SER A 89 7.82 1.91 25.13
N GLU A 90 6.98 2.96 25.02
CA GLU A 90 6.48 3.72 26.18
C GLU A 90 5.00 3.45 26.51
N GLU A 91 4.17 2.96 25.57
CA GLU A 91 2.75 2.66 25.86
C GLU A 91 2.50 1.29 26.50
N GLN A 92 3.45 0.34 26.41
CA GLN A 92 3.32 -0.98 27.03
C GLN A 92 3.79 -1.04 28.49
N SER A 93 4.47 -0.01 29.00
CA SER A 93 5.01 0.01 30.39
C SER A 93 4.10 0.70 31.40
N LYS A 94 3.01 1.37 30.99
CA LYS A 94 2.12 2.10 31.92
C LYS A 94 0.85 1.33 32.34
N THR A 95 0.58 0.17 31.76
CA THR A 95 -0.58 -0.67 32.10
C THR A 95 -0.24 -1.83 33.04
N VAL A 96 1.03 -1.99 33.41
CA VAL A 96 1.48 -2.96 34.41
C VAL A 96 2.46 -2.24 35.36
N GLY A 97 1.91 -1.46 36.28
CA GLY A 97 2.63 -0.78 37.35
C GLY A 97 1.71 -0.54 38.52
#